data_AF-A0A9X5XI53-F1
#
_entry.id   AF-A0A9X5XI53-F1
#
_cell.length_a   1.000
_cell.length_b   1.000
_cell.length_c   1.000
_cell.angle_alpha   90.00
_cell.angle_beta   90.00
_cell.angle_gamma   90.00
#
_symmetry.space_group_name_H-M   'P 1'
#
loop_
_entity.id
_entity.type
_entity.pdbx_description
1 polymer ?
#
loop_
_entity_poly.entity_id
_entity_poly.type
_entity_poly.pdbx_seq_one_letter_code
_entity_poly.pdbx_strand_id
1 'polypeptide(L)'
;MDLPDGLGQFYRLAQHRPRCLGVQNRVLPLSKLRTDPTGEMLVFGLENQGGFFWSLLWTLDGPDADPTVWFREYDEPPIAEQEPLSGFLMQFSLYEASMGAEYVALCDQVTEQQLDRLTEGLLPVPLRPFCPAFPTLFYVAPGLVLHVSHERGDAGFSVWAGATHRAALAPLGGTPLKWIRFDG
;
A
#
# COMPACT_ATOMS: atom_id res chain seq x y z
N MET A 1 24.86 -6.75 -5.40
CA MET A 1 23.69 -7.33 -4.72
C MET A 1 22.69 -7.61 -5.81
N ASP A 2 22.45 -8.87 -6.10
CA ASP A 2 21.45 -9.24 -7.10
C ASP A 2 20.07 -9.09 -6.45
N LEU A 3 19.23 -8.27 -7.05
CA LEU A 3 17.88 -7.99 -6.57
C LEU A 3 16.87 -8.82 -7.35
N PRO A 4 15.73 -9.18 -6.74
CA PRO A 4 14.63 -9.76 -7.49
C PRO A 4 14.20 -8.81 -8.62
N ASP A 5 13.81 -9.39 -9.75
CA ASP A 5 13.50 -8.63 -10.97
C ASP A 5 12.44 -7.56 -10.76
N GLY A 6 11.41 -7.85 -9.95
CA GLY A 6 10.35 -6.89 -9.60
C GLY A 6 10.89 -5.62 -8.95
N LEU A 7 11.77 -5.76 -7.95
CA LEU A 7 12.38 -4.61 -7.27
C LEU A 7 13.37 -3.86 -8.19
N GLY A 8 14.11 -4.60 -9.03
CA GLY A 8 14.99 -4.01 -10.04
C GLY A 8 14.23 -3.18 -11.09
N GLN A 9 13.08 -3.67 -11.56
CA GLN A 9 12.17 -2.93 -12.45
C GLN A 9 11.60 -1.68 -11.76
N PHE A 10 11.20 -1.81 -10.49
CA PHE A 10 10.69 -0.70 -9.71
C PHE A 10 11.71 0.43 -9.54
N TYR A 11 12.98 0.09 -9.29
CA TYR A 11 14.05 1.09 -9.23
C TYR A 11 14.31 1.76 -10.58
N ARG A 12 14.24 1.02 -11.70
CA ARG A 12 14.34 1.63 -13.03
C ARG A 12 13.20 2.62 -13.29
N LEU A 13 11.98 2.30 -12.88
CA LEU A 13 10.86 3.24 -12.94
C LEU A 13 11.12 4.47 -12.07
N ALA A 14 11.64 4.27 -10.85
CA ALA A 14 11.92 5.33 -9.90
C ALA A 14 12.99 6.34 -10.38
N GLN A 15 13.91 5.94 -11.28
CA GLN A 15 14.87 6.86 -11.90
C GLN A 15 14.18 8.00 -12.67
N HIS A 16 13.00 7.73 -13.24
CA HIS A 16 12.21 8.73 -13.96
C HIS A 16 10.99 9.22 -13.17
N ARG A 17 10.53 8.43 -12.18
CA ARG A 17 9.39 8.75 -11.31
C ARG A 17 9.73 8.48 -9.84
N PRO A 18 10.52 9.36 -9.18
CA PRO A 18 10.99 9.12 -7.82
C PRO A 18 9.87 8.89 -6.80
N ARG A 19 8.69 9.49 -7.02
CA ARG A 19 7.51 9.33 -6.17
C ARG A 19 6.97 7.88 -6.13
N CYS A 20 7.33 7.02 -7.09
CA CYS A 20 6.99 5.59 -7.01
C CYS A 20 7.63 4.92 -5.79
N LEU A 21 8.75 5.44 -5.26
CA LEU A 21 9.33 4.94 -4.01
C LEU A 21 8.54 5.34 -2.77
N GLY A 22 7.42 6.05 -2.92
CA GLY A 22 6.50 6.42 -1.87
C GLY A 22 6.64 7.87 -1.39
N VAL A 23 5.54 8.37 -0.84
CA VAL A 23 5.32 9.70 -0.29
C VAL A 23 5.08 9.61 1.21
N GLN A 24 4.16 8.72 1.61
CA GLN A 24 3.86 8.38 2.99
C GLN A 24 4.84 7.29 3.43
N ASN A 25 4.64 6.02 3.08
CA ASN A 25 5.62 4.95 3.28
C ASN A 25 6.73 5.02 2.23
N ARG A 26 7.78 4.21 2.40
CA ARG A 26 8.94 4.27 1.51
C ARG A 26 9.48 2.91 1.14
N VAL A 27 9.65 2.67 -0.16
CA VAL A 27 10.65 1.73 -0.66
C VAL A 27 12.01 2.42 -0.63
N LEU A 28 12.94 1.86 0.12
CA LEU A 28 14.29 2.39 0.29
C LEU A 28 15.01 2.46 -1.07
N PRO A 29 15.72 3.55 -1.38
CA PRO A 29 16.57 3.60 -2.56
C PRO A 29 17.68 2.55 -2.45
N LEU A 30 18.19 2.10 -3.61
CA LEU A 30 19.23 1.06 -3.70
C LEU A 30 20.41 1.29 -2.74
N SER A 31 20.88 2.53 -2.62
CA SER A 31 22.01 2.90 -1.77
C SER A 31 21.74 2.81 -0.25
N LYS A 32 20.49 2.59 0.14
CA LYS A 32 20.04 2.49 1.54
C LYS A 32 19.47 1.12 1.89
N LEU A 33 19.46 0.19 0.94
CA LEU A 33 19.14 -1.20 1.23
C LEU A 33 20.14 -1.76 2.23
N ARG A 34 19.64 -2.55 3.17
CA ARG A 34 20.43 -3.14 4.25
C ARG A 34 19.81 -4.46 4.65
N THR A 35 20.64 -5.38 5.11
CA THR A 35 20.12 -6.55 5.80
C THR A 35 19.73 -6.20 7.22
N ASP A 36 18.92 -7.04 7.84
CA ASP A 36 18.71 -7.05 9.28
C ASP A 36 19.99 -7.48 10.04
N PRO A 37 20.01 -7.40 11.39
CA PRO A 37 21.20 -7.74 12.17
C PRO A 37 21.70 -9.19 12.02
N THR A 38 20.84 -10.14 11.64
CA THR A 38 21.25 -11.53 11.39
C THR A 38 21.80 -11.73 9.98
N GLY A 39 21.49 -10.82 9.05
CA GLY A 39 21.92 -10.91 7.65
C GLY A 39 20.99 -11.78 6.80
N GLU A 40 19.88 -12.24 7.35
CA GLU A 40 18.95 -13.19 6.71
C GLU A 40 17.82 -12.48 5.96
N MET A 41 17.54 -11.22 6.31
CA MET A 41 16.44 -10.46 5.70
C MET A 41 16.95 -9.18 5.07
N LEU A 42 16.64 -8.95 3.79
CA LEU A 42 16.88 -7.68 3.11
C LEU A 42 15.73 -6.71 3.40
N VAL A 43 15.98 -5.67 4.19
CA VAL A 43 14.99 -4.62 4.46
C VAL A 43 14.95 -3.66 3.28
N PHE A 44 13.79 -3.56 2.63
CA PHE A 44 13.60 -2.74 1.43
C PHE A 44 12.47 -1.72 1.57
N GLY A 45 11.55 -1.89 2.52
CA GLY A 45 10.44 -0.95 2.73
C GLY A 45 10.35 -0.52 4.18
N LEU A 46 9.92 0.73 4.43
CA LEU A 46 9.71 1.28 5.77
C LEU A 46 8.36 1.99 5.84
N GLU A 47 7.66 1.82 6.96
CA GLU A 47 6.56 2.71 7.33
C GLU A 47 7.10 4.07 7.77
N ASN A 48 6.31 5.12 7.58
CA ASN A 48 6.75 6.51 7.69
C ASN A 48 7.03 7.01 9.12
N GLN A 49 6.40 6.42 10.13
CA GLN A 49 6.57 6.71 11.56
C GLN A 49 7.52 5.72 12.24
N GLY A 50 8.00 4.71 11.51
CA GLY A 50 8.85 3.65 12.05
C GLY A 50 8.08 2.65 12.91
N GLY A 51 6.81 2.39 12.62
CA GLY A 51 6.04 1.34 13.30
C GLY A 51 6.39 -0.07 12.82
N PHE A 52 6.66 -0.21 11.52
CA PHE A 52 6.99 -1.50 10.90
C PHE A 52 7.84 -1.33 9.63
N PHE A 53 8.30 -2.46 9.08
CA PHE A 53 9.06 -2.50 7.85
C PHE A 53 8.73 -3.73 7.00
N TRP A 54 9.12 -3.67 5.73
CA TRP A 54 9.03 -4.79 4.80
C TRP A 54 10.41 -5.29 4.40
N SER A 55 10.50 -6.61 4.32
CA SER A 55 11.74 -7.30 4.02
C SER A 55 11.53 -8.50 3.09
N LEU A 56 12.61 -8.95 2.48
CA LEU A 56 12.67 -10.16 1.67
C LEU A 56 13.66 -11.13 2.33
N LEU A 57 13.43 -12.43 2.16
CA LEU A 57 14.46 -13.39 2.53
C LEU A 57 15.71 -13.13 1.66
N TRP A 58 16.87 -13.05 2.31
CA TRP A 58 18.15 -12.83 1.68
C TRP A 58 18.98 -14.12 1.75
N THR A 59 19.25 -14.72 0.59
CA THR A 59 20.03 -15.96 0.49
C THR A 59 21.26 -15.75 -0.39
N LEU A 60 22.29 -16.58 -0.18
CA LEU A 60 23.50 -16.57 -1.00
C LEU A 60 23.27 -17.18 -2.39
N ASP A 61 22.21 -17.99 -2.55
CA ASP A 61 21.84 -18.64 -3.80
C ASP A 61 21.15 -17.68 -4.80
N GLY A 62 20.95 -16.42 -4.38
CA GLY A 62 20.27 -15.40 -5.15
C GLY A 62 18.77 -15.34 -4.85
N PRO A 63 18.10 -14.25 -5.25
CA PRO A 63 16.68 -14.06 -4.97
C PRO A 63 15.80 -14.98 -5.83
N ASP A 64 14.69 -15.45 -5.25
CA ASP A 64 13.58 -16.00 -6.02
C ASP A 64 13.08 -14.97 -7.06
N ALA A 65 12.45 -15.46 -8.13
CA ALA A 65 11.93 -14.58 -9.19
C ALA A 65 10.86 -13.60 -8.68
N ASP A 66 9.98 -14.07 -7.78
CA ASP A 66 8.93 -13.27 -7.16
C ASP A 66 8.78 -13.65 -5.67
N PRO A 67 9.68 -13.16 -4.80
CA PRO A 67 9.80 -13.63 -3.43
C PRO A 67 8.63 -13.18 -2.55
N THR A 68 8.36 -13.93 -1.50
CA THR A 68 7.45 -13.52 -0.42
C THR A 68 7.97 -12.24 0.25
N VAL A 69 7.08 -11.26 0.41
CA VAL A 69 7.34 -10.06 1.22
C VAL A 69 6.94 -10.33 2.66
N TRP A 70 7.81 -9.93 3.59
CA TRP A 70 7.61 -10.09 5.02
C TRP A 70 7.40 -8.74 5.68
N PHE A 71 6.23 -8.57 6.28
CA PHE A 71 5.87 -7.47 7.16
C PHE A 71 6.36 -7.75 8.58
N ARG A 72 6.91 -6.76 9.29
CA ARG A 72 7.30 -6.90 10.70
C ARG A 72 7.13 -5.59 11.48
N GLU A 73 6.30 -5.62 12.52
CA GLU A 73 6.31 -4.63 13.61
C GLU A 73 7.53 -4.85 14.50
N TYR A 74 8.12 -3.80 15.08
CA TYR A 74 9.27 -3.96 15.97
C TYR A 74 8.96 -4.90 17.12
N ASP A 75 9.88 -5.82 17.41
CA ASP A 75 9.80 -6.86 18.44
C ASP A 75 8.74 -7.95 18.23
N GLU A 76 8.04 -7.96 17.08
CA GLU A 76 7.07 -9.00 16.72
C GLU A 76 7.63 -9.99 15.68
N PRO A 77 7.12 -11.24 15.63
CA PRO A 77 7.46 -12.17 14.56
C PRO A 77 7.07 -11.63 13.17
N PRO A 78 7.84 -11.92 12.11
CA PRO A 78 7.47 -11.53 10.75
C PRO A 78 6.20 -12.25 10.30
N ILE A 79 5.34 -11.52 9.60
CA ILE A 79 4.11 -12.04 8.99
C ILE A 79 4.24 -11.86 7.47
N ALA A 80 3.90 -12.90 6.71
CA ALA A 80 3.92 -12.79 5.25
C ALA A 80 2.83 -11.83 4.77
N GLU A 81 3.19 -10.95 3.84
CA GLU A 81 2.21 -10.30 2.97
C GLU A 81 1.48 -11.36 2.15
N GLN A 82 0.22 -11.08 1.78
CA GLN A 82 -0.55 -12.06 1.04
C GLN A 82 -0.07 -12.17 -0.40
N GLU A 83 0.29 -11.05 -1.03
CA GLU A 83 0.90 -11.07 -2.37
C GLU A 83 2.43 -11.21 -2.32
N PRO A 84 3.02 -11.91 -3.31
CA PRO A 84 4.47 -11.87 -3.51
C PRO A 84 4.91 -10.47 -3.97
N LEU A 85 6.22 -10.24 -4.06
CA LEU A 85 6.82 -8.95 -4.34
C LEU A 85 6.18 -8.17 -5.50
N SER A 86 5.86 -8.83 -6.61
CA SER A 86 5.25 -8.18 -7.78
C SER A 86 3.88 -7.57 -7.45
N GLY A 87 3.01 -8.35 -6.80
CA GLY A 87 1.70 -7.91 -6.33
C GLY A 87 1.81 -6.85 -5.24
N PHE A 88 2.71 -7.06 -4.28
CA PHE A 88 3.02 -6.10 -3.23
C PHE A 88 3.43 -4.73 -3.79
N LEU A 89 4.33 -4.69 -4.79
CA LEU A 89 4.80 -3.41 -5.36
C LEU A 89 3.67 -2.66 -6.09
N MET A 90 2.72 -3.37 -6.71
CA MET A 90 1.52 -2.76 -7.28
C MET A 90 0.62 -2.17 -6.19
N GLN A 91 0.40 -2.91 -5.10
CA GLN A 91 -0.39 -2.44 -3.96
C GLN A 91 0.24 -1.27 -3.23
N PHE A 92 1.55 -1.33 -2.99
CA PHE A 92 2.34 -0.23 -2.44
C PHE A 92 2.17 1.03 -3.32
N SER A 93 2.23 0.87 -4.65
CA SER A 93 2.02 2.00 -5.57
C SER A 93 0.60 2.58 -5.48
N LEU A 94 -0.43 1.76 -5.33
CA LEU A 94 -1.82 2.19 -5.15
C LEU A 94 -2.01 2.91 -3.81
N TYR A 95 -1.47 2.34 -2.74
CA TYR A 95 -1.49 2.91 -1.39
C TYR A 95 -0.85 4.31 -1.41
N GLU A 96 0.37 4.42 -1.92
CA GLU A 96 1.09 5.69 -2.02
C GLU A 96 0.43 6.70 -2.96
N ALA A 97 -0.20 6.23 -4.05
CA ALA A 97 -0.97 7.10 -4.94
C ALA A 97 -2.19 7.70 -4.23
N SER A 98 -2.86 6.93 -3.37
CA SER A 98 -4.01 7.41 -2.59
C SER A 98 -3.61 8.32 -1.42
N MET A 99 -2.58 7.94 -0.65
CA MET A 99 -2.09 8.68 0.51
C MET A 99 -1.39 9.98 0.12
N GLY A 100 -0.67 9.99 -1.00
CA GLY A 100 0.09 11.13 -1.50
C GLY A 100 -0.64 12.00 -2.52
N ALA A 101 -1.95 11.82 -2.70
CA ALA A 101 -2.74 12.56 -3.67
C ALA A 101 -2.93 14.04 -3.29
N GLU A 102 -3.15 14.89 -4.29
CA GLU A 102 -3.44 16.31 -4.08
C GLU A 102 -4.86 16.53 -3.55
N TYR A 103 -5.83 15.75 -4.07
CA TYR A 103 -7.21 15.77 -3.63
C TYR A 103 -7.54 14.49 -2.91
N VAL A 104 -8.07 14.59 -1.70
CA VAL A 104 -8.40 13.43 -0.88
C VAL A 104 -9.84 13.45 -0.36
N ALA A 105 -10.38 12.26 -0.13
CA ALA A 105 -11.56 12.06 0.68
C ALA A 105 -11.27 10.97 1.72
N LEU A 106 -11.55 11.24 2.99
CA LEU A 106 -11.29 10.28 4.07
C LEU A 106 -12.44 10.23 5.06
N CYS A 107 -12.78 9.03 5.49
CA CYS A 107 -13.82 8.74 6.45
C CYS A 107 -13.42 7.51 7.26
N ASP A 108 -13.75 7.54 8.54
CA ASP A 108 -13.46 6.47 9.49
C ASP A 108 -14.81 5.83 9.86
N GLN A 109 -14.78 4.63 10.43
CA GLN A 109 -15.97 4.00 11.00
C GLN A 109 -17.09 3.77 9.97
N VAL A 110 -16.71 3.44 8.73
CA VAL A 110 -17.64 3.07 7.67
C VAL A 110 -18.18 1.68 7.95
N THR A 111 -19.49 1.48 7.79
CA THR A 111 -20.12 0.16 7.89
C THR A 111 -20.02 -0.61 6.57
N GLU A 112 -20.15 -1.93 6.60
CA GLU A 112 -20.15 -2.77 5.40
C GLU A 112 -21.20 -2.31 4.35
N GLN A 113 -22.43 -2.00 4.77
CA GLN A 113 -23.46 -1.49 3.87
C GLN A 113 -23.09 -0.15 3.21
N GLN A 114 -22.42 0.73 3.95
CA GLN A 114 -21.95 2.00 3.38
C GLN A 114 -20.78 1.79 2.44
N LEU A 115 -19.91 0.83 2.73
CA LEU A 115 -18.79 0.43 1.88
C LEU A 115 -19.29 -0.15 0.55
N ASP A 116 -20.29 -1.03 0.57
CA ASP A 116 -20.91 -1.58 -0.64
C ASP A 116 -21.41 -0.46 -1.57
N ARG A 117 -22.12 0.52 -1.00
CA ARG A 117 -22.60 1.69 -1.76
C ARG A 117 -21.47 2.57 -2.27
N LEU A 118 -20.43 2.77 -1.45
CA LEU A 118 -19.26 3.57 -1.83
C LEU A 118 -18.51 2.94 -3.01
N THR A 119 -18.50 1.62 -3.09
CA THR A 119 -17.71 0.86 -4.08
C THR A 119 -18.49 0.39 -5.30
N GLU A 120 -19.82 0.56 -5.33
CA GLU A 120 -20.72 0.11 -6.42
C GLU A 120 -20.30 0.60 -7.82
N GLY A 121 -19.70 1.79 -7.92
CA GLY A 121 -19.22 2.38 -9.17
C GLY A 121 -17.72 2.23 -9.43
N LEU A 122 -16.99 1.52 -8.57
CA LEU A 122 -15.54 1.38 -8.63
C LEU A 122 -15.14 -0.04 -9.06
N LEU A 123 -13.97 -0.17 -9.68
CA LEU A 123 -13.42 -1.46 -10.05
C LEU A 123 -12.55 -2.00 -8.90
N PRO A 124 -12.86 -3.18 -8.32
CA PRO A 124 -11.97 -3.79 -7.35
C PRO A 124 -10.66 -4.21 -8.02
N VAL A 125 -9.54 -3.98 -7.34
CA VAL A 125 -8.23 -4.47 -7.79
C VAL A 125 -8.14 -5.96 -7.44
N PRO A 126 -7.84 -6.86 -8.40
CA PRO A 126 -7.91 -8.31 -8.21
C PRO A 126 -6.66 -8.86 -7.52
N LEU A 127 -6.31 -8.29 -6.36
CA LEU A 127 -5.20 -8.72 -5.49
C LEU A 127 -5.73 -9.00 -4.09
N ARG A 128 -5.09 -9.91 -3.37
CA ARG A 128 -5.39 -10.22 -1.96
C ARG A 128 -5.08 -9.01 -1.06
N PRO A 129 -5.63 -8.90 0.16
CA PRO A 129 -5.41 -7.75 1.02
C PRO A 129 -3.93 -7.41 1.26
N PHE A 130 -3.61 -6.13 1.18
CA PHE A 130 -2.30 -5.56 1.52
C PHE A 130 -2.18 -5.33 3.01
N CYS A 131 -0.97 -5.47 3.55
CA CYS A 131 -0.60 -5.21 4.94
C CYS A 131 -1.34 -6.12 5.94
N PRO A 132 -0.71 -7.18 6.47
CA PRO A 132 -1.41 -8.15 7.31
C PRO A 132 -1.92 -7.59 8.65
N ALA A 133 -1.27 -6.55 9.20
CA ALA A 133 -1.72 -5.89 10.43
C ALA A 133 -2.97 -5.02 10.22
N PHE A 134 -3.17 -4.52 8.99
CA PHE A 134 -4.27 -3.64 8.60
C PHE A 134 -4.78 -4.06 7.21
N PRO A 135 -5.49 -5.20 7.10
CA PRO A 135 -5.89 -5.74 5.82
C PRO A 135 -6.58 -4.68 4.97
N THR A 136 -5.96 -4.35 3.84
CA THR A 136 -6.34 -3.23 2.99
C THR A 136 -6.69 -3.71 1.58
N LEU A 137 -7.88 -3.35 1.12
CA LEU A 137 -8.37 -3.60 -0.24
C LEU A 137 -8.32 -2.31 -1.06
N PHE A 138 -8.19 -2.45 -2.38
CA PHE A 138 -8.13 -1.31 -3.29
C PHE A 138 -9.24 -1.36 -4.34
N TYR A 139 -9.79 -0.19 -4.62
CA TYR A 139 -10.77 0.04 -5.68
C TYR A 139 -10.30 1.23 -6.52
N VAL A 140 -10.58 1.21 -7.82
CA VAL A 140 -10.09 2.23 -8.75
C VAL A 140 -11.17 2.71 -9.72
N ALA A 141 -11.01 3.95 -10.14
CA ALA A 141 -11.71 4.54 -11.28
C ALA A 141 -10.75 5.52 -11.99
N PRO A 142 -11.07 6.03 -13.19
CA PRO A 142 -10.20 6.99 -13.88
C PRO A 142 -9.80 8.17 -12.99
N GLY A 143 -8.51 8.27 -12.67
CA GLY A 143 -7.94 9.34 -11.84
C GLY A 143 -8.19 9.23 -10.34
N LEU A 144 -8.71 8.10 -9.86
CA LEU A 144 -9.09 7.84 -8.46
C LEU A 144 -8.55 6.48 -7.98
N VAL A 145 -7.93 6.47 -6.81
CA VAL A 145 -7.64 5.24 -6.04
C VAL A 145 -8.29 5.36 -4.68
N LEU A 146 -9.13 4.38 -4.33
CA LEU A 146 -9.70 4.19 -3.01
C LEU A 146 -9.00 3.00 -2.36
N HIS A 147 -8.52 3.17 -1.12
CA HIS A 147 -8.18 2.04 -0.26
C HIS A 147 -9.11 1.97 0.95
N VAL A 148 -9.36 0.75 1.37
CA VAL A 148 -10.30 0.40 2.44
C VAL A 148 -9.56 -0.51 3.39
N SER A 149 -9.35 -0.06 4.62
CA SER A 149 -8.58 -0.78 5.62
C SER A 149 -9.49 -1.20 6.78
N HIS A 150 -9.30 -2.42 7.27
CA HIS A 150 -9.89 -2.83 8.53
C HIS A 150 -9.15 -2.16 9.70
N GLU A 151 -9.90 -1.49 10.58
CA GLU A 151 -9.34 -0.94 11.81
C GLU A 151 -9.10 -2.06 12.84
N ARG A 152 -7.96 -2.00 13.53
CA ARG A 152 -7.58 -3.03 14.51
C ARG A 152 -8.52 -2.95 15.73
N GLY A 153 -9.37 -3.97 15.89
CA GLY A 153 -10.23 -4.12 17.07
C GLY A 153 -11.59 -3.42 16.98
N ASP A 154 -11.96 -2.89 15.82
CA ASP A 154 -13.30 -2.33 15.55
C ASP A 154 -14.00 -3.11 14.42
N ALA A 155 -15.33 -3.04 14.39
CA ALA A 155 -16.14 -3.58 13.30
C ALA A 155 -16.24 -2.64 12.09
N GLY A 156 -15.71 -1.42 12.21
CA GLY A 156 -15.71 -0.41 11.14
C GLY A 156 -14.53 -0.50 10.17
N PHE A 157 -14.72 0.12 9.01
CA PHE A 157 -13.68 0.31 8.00
C PHE A 157 -13.19 1.76 7.98
N SER A 158 -11.89 1.95 7.79
CA SER A 158 -11.34 3.24 7.37
C SER A 158 -11.26 3.29 5.85
N VAL A 159 -11.67 4.39 5.25
CA VAL A 159 -11.61 4.61 3.81
C VAL A 159 -10.82 5.87 3.48
N TRP A 160 -9.94 5.75 2.50
CA TRP A 160 -9.16 6.86 2.00
C TRP A 160 -9.11 6.82 0.48
N ALA A 161 -9.56 7.90 -0.13
CA ALA A 161 -9.50 8.10 -1.56
C ALA A 161 -8.48 9.19 -1.88
N GLY A 162 -7.63 8.92 -2.87
CA GLY A 162 -6.78 9.93 -3.48
C GLY A 162 -7.09 10.08 -4.96
N ALA A 163 -7.13 11.33 -5.40
CA ALA A 163 -7.48 11.69 -6.77
C ALA A 163 -6.47 12.65 -7.39
N THR A 164 -6.30 12.50 -8.71
CA THR A 164 -5.47 13.37 -9.56
C THR A 164 -6.16 14.69 -9.89
N HIS A 165 -7.49 14.71 -9.86
CA HIS A 165 -8.32 15.89 -10.09
C HIS A 165 -9.46 15.92 -9.08
N ARG A 166 -9.82 17.12 -8.64
CA ARG A 166 -10.96 17.35 -7.74
C ARG A 166 -12.23 16.62 -8.20
N ALA A 167 -12.59 16.75 -9.48
CA ALA A 167 -13.80 16.15 -10.04
C ALA A 167 -13.80 14.61 -10.06
N ALA A 168 -12.65 13.95 -9.91
CA ALA A 168 -12.59 12.49 -9.87
C ALA A 168 -13.12 11.91 -8.54
N LEU A 169 -13.32 12.75 -7.51
CA LEU A 169 -13.98 12.35 -6.25
C LEU A 169 -15.52 12.37 -6.33
N ALA A 170 -16.10 12.94 -7.39
CA ALA A 170 -17.55 13.06 -7.56
C ALA A 170 -18.32 11.73 -7.39
N PRO A 171 -17.83 10.54 -7.84
CA PRO A 171 -18.51 9.27 -7.59
C PRO A 171 -18.72 8.95 -6.11
N LEU A 172 -17.89 9.48 -5.21
CA LEU A 172 -17.96 9.22 -3.77
C LEU A 172 -18.96 10.16 -3.06
N GLY A 173 -19.28 11.31 -3.66
CA GLY A 173 -20.12 12.35 -3.04
C GLY A 173 -21.60 11.96 -2.89
N GLY A 174 -22.07 10.92 -3.60
CA GLY A 174 -23.44 10.42 -3.51
C GLY A 174 -23.73 9.56 -2.27
N THR A 175 -22.69 9.10 -1.57
CA THR A 175 -22.84 8.19 -0.42
C THR A 175 -22.97 9.00 0.87
N PRO A 176 -23.98 8.74 1.72
CA PRO A 176 -24.17 9.46 2.99
C PRO A 176 -23.15 9.01 4.03
N LEU A 177 -21.90 9.44 3.84
CA LEU A 177 -20.78 9.27 4.76
C LEU A 177 -20.52 10.58 5.50
N LYS A 178 -20.11 10.46 6.77
CA LYS A 178 -19.60 11.60 7.54
C LYS A 178 -18.11 11.74 7.24
N TRP A 179 -17.80 12.39 6.13
CA TRP A 179 -16.43 12.65 5.72
C TRP A 179 -15.70 13.49 6.77
N ILE A 180 -14.50 13.06 7.13
CA ILE A 180 -13.56 13.87 7.91
C ILE A 180 -12.92 14.90 7.01
N ARG A 181 -12.63 14.50 5.77
CA ARG A 181 -12.20 15.37 4.68
C ARG A 181 -12.83 14.93 3.38
N PHE A 182 -13.20 15.90 2.55
CA PHE A 182 -13.71 15.66 1.21
C PHE A 182 -13.35 16.86 0.31
N ASP A 183 -12.34 16.68 -0.54
CA ASP A 183 -11.81 17.78 -1.34
C ASP A 183 -12.56 18.02 -2.66
N GLY A 184 -13.47 17.14 -3.11
CA GLY A 184 -14.00 17.19 -4.48
C GLY A 184 -15.45 16.84 -4.70
#